data_AF-A0A6L7WQ34-F1
#
_entry.id   AF-A0A6L7WQ34-F1
#
_cell.length_a   1.000
_cell.length_b   1.000
_cell.length_c   1.000
_cell.angle_alpha   90.00
_cell.angle_beta   90.00
_cell.angle_gamma   90.00
#
_symmetry.space_group_name_H-M   'P 1'
#
loop_
_entity.id
_entity.type
_entity.pdbx_description
1 polymer ?
#
loop_
_entity_poly.entity_id
_entity_poly.type
_entity_poly.pdbx_seq_one_letter_code
_entity_poly.pdbx_strand_id
1 'polypeptide(L)'
;MLETILAAVRTPHVAPQVTPQVARLLSVLDGEMSLREILHALGLRDRKSLRQRYLLPALQGGYVERTRPDAPSARNQKYRLTPLGSTAAPPSRR
;
A
#
# COMPACT_ATOMS: atom_id res chain seq x y z
N MET A 1 9.37 -34.77 37.78
CA MET A 1 8.74 -33.53 38.31
C MET A 1 9.23 -32.37 37.47
N LEU A 2 8.28 -31.72 36.79
CA LEU A 2 8.26 -30.33 36.30
C LEU A 2 9.19 -29.91 35.15
N GLU A 3 8.67 -30.18 33.94
CA GLU A 3 8.77 -29.40 32.70
C GLU A 3 8.90 -27.88 32.95
N THR A 4 10.07 -27.31 32.63
CA THR A 4 10.23 -25.85 32.59
C THR A 4 9.97 -25.38 31.17
N ILE A 5 8.74 -24.90 30.98
CA ILE A 5 8.17 -24.37 29.76
C ILE A 5 9.06 -23.23 29.24
N LEU A 6 9.79 -23.50 28.15
CA LEU A 6 10.37 -22.47 27.29
C LEU A 6 9.18 -21.79 26.58
N ALA A 7 8.52 -20.89 27.30
CA ALA A 7 7.45 -20.07 26.77
C ALA A 7 8.08 -19.20 25.67
N ALA A 8 7.92 -19.66 24.43
CA ALA A 8 8.17 -18.90 23.23
C ALA A 8 7.38 -17.60 23.35
N VAL A 9 8.05 -16.54 23.80
CA VAL A 9 7.57 -15.17 23.64
C VAL A 9 7.69 -14.86 22.15
N ARG A 10 6.77 -15.43 21.36
CA ARG A 10 6.30 -14.83 20.12
C ARG A 10 5.57 -13.57 20.55
N THR A 11 6.30 -12.49 20.80
CA THR A 11 5.70 -11.18 20.62
C THR A 11 5.17 -11.17 19.18
N PRO A 12 3.90 -10.83 18.93
CA PRO A 12 3.48 -10.53 17.57
C PRO A 12 4.32 -9.30 17.20
N HIS A 13 5.42 -9.53 16.49
CA HIS A 13 6.16 -8.46 15.84
C HIS A 13 5.11 -7.80 14.94
N VAL A 14 4.61 -6.65 15.36
CA VAL A 14 3.73 -5.83 14.54
C VAL A 14 4.61 -5.26 13.44
N ALA A 15 4.99 -6.13 12.49
CA ALA A 15 5.28 -5.66 11.15
C ALA A 15 4.10 -4.77 10.76
N PRO A 16 4.33 -3.57 10.21
CA PRO A 16 3.24 -2.67 9.85
C PRO A 16 2.29 -3.45 8.93
N GLN A 17 1.12 -3.83 9.46
CA GLN A 17 0.23 -4.71 8.74
C GLN A 17 -0.32 -3.93 7.55
N VAL A 18 0.16 -4.29 6.36
CA VAL A 18 -0.37 -3.77 5.12
C VAL A 18 -1.81 -4.26 5.02
N THR A 19 -2.77 -3.34 5.01
CA THR A 19 -4.19 -3.71 4.86
C THR A 19 -4.40 -4.40 3.51
N PRO A 20 -5.40 -5.27 3.35
CA PRO A 20 -5.68 -5.91 2.06
C PRO A 20 -5.86 -4.90 0.91
N GLN A 21 -6.43 -3.73 1.20
CA GLN A 21 -6.60 -2.67 0.21
C GLN A 21 -5.26 -2.05 -0.19
N VAL A 22 -4.38 -1.77 0.76
CA VAL A 22 -3.03 -1.27 0.43
C VAL A 22 -2.27 -2.33 -0.36
N ALA A 23 -2.29 -3.61 0.05
CA ALA A 23 -1.62 -4.68 -0.67
C ALA A 23 -2.08 -4.80 -2.13
N ARG A 24 -3.40 -4.69 -2.37
CA ARG A 24 -3.96 -4.65 -3.73
C ARG A 24 -3.49 -3.42 -4.52
N LEU A 25 -3.45 -2.25 -3.90
CA LEU A 25 -2.91 -1.05 -4.56
C LEU A 25 -1.44 -1.26 -4.96
N LEU A 26 -0.60 -1.77 -4.05
CA LEU A 26 0.82 -2.00 -4.34
C LEU A 26 1.02 -3.00 -5.47
N SER A 27 0.15 -4.02 -5.58
CA SER A 27 0.24 -5.04 -6.64
C SER A 27 -0.10 -4.54 -8.05
N VAL A 28 -0.79 -3.40 -8.19
CA VAL A 28 -1.21 -2.87 -9.49
C VAL A 28 -0.42 -1.64 -9.94
N LEU A 29 0.35 -1.03 -9.03
CA LEU A 29 1.15 0.14 -9.36
C LEU A 29 2.35 -0.28 -10.21
N ASP A 30 2.39 0.24 -11.44
CA ASP A 30 3.49 0.08 -12.38
C ASP A 30 3.95 1.45 -12.86
N GLY A 31 5.18 1.84 -12.52
CA GLY A 31 5.70 3.18 -12.76
C GLY A 31 4.86 4.30 -12.11
N GLU A 32 4.61 5.36 -12.86
CA GLU A 32 3.79 6.51 -12.41
C GLU A 32 2.38 6.43 -12.97
N MET A 33 1.40 6.23 -12.09
CA MET A 33 -0.01 6.10 -12.46
C MET A 33 -0.85 7.24 -11.90
N SER A 34 -1.75 7.77 -12.71
CA SER A 34 -2.81 8.68 -12.32
C SER A 34 -3.89 7.97 -11.51
N LEU A 35 -4.71 8.75 -10.79
CA LEU A 35 -5.86 8.22 -10.07
C LEU A 35 -6.83 7.43 -10.98
N ARG A 36 -6.93 7.79 -12.26
CA ARG A 36 -7.82 7.12 -13.22
C ARG A 36 -7.26 5.76 -13.63
N GLU A 37 -5.96 5.68 -13.90
CA GLU A 37 -5.29 4.42 -14.23
C GLU A 37 -5.35 3.45 -13.06
N ILE A 38 -5.14 3.93 -11.83
CA ILE A 38 -5.24 3.12 -10.61
C ILE A 38 -6.67 2.60 -10.40
N LEU A 39 -7.70 3.45 -10.59
CA LEU A 39 -9.10 3.00 -10.53
C LEU A 39 -9.37 1.87 -11.52
N HIS A 40 -8.93 2.05 -12.76
CA HIS A 40 -9.10 1.07 -13.82
C HIS A 40 -8.40 -0.25 -13.50
N ALA A 41 -7.13 -0.19 -13.07
CA ALA A 41 -6.34 -1.37 -12.72
C ALA A 41 -6.92 -2.15 -11.53
N LEU A 42 -7.55 -1.45 -10.57
CA LEU A 42 -8.22 -2.10 -9.43
C LEU A 42 -9.67 -2.54 -9.73
N GLY A 43 -10.21 -2.21 -10.90
CA GLY A 43 -11.62 -2.45 -11.23
C GLY A 43 -12.59 -1.65 -10.35
N LEU A 44 -12.15 -0.51 -9.81
CA LEU A 44 -12.95 0.34 -8.93
C LEU A 44 -13.69 1.42 -9.73
N ARG A 45 -14.91 1.73 -9.29
CA ARG A 45 -15.74 2.80 -9.89
C ARG A 45 -15.70 4.11 -9.11
N ASP A 46 -15.51 4.03 -7.79
CA ASP A 46 -15.60 5.18 -6.91
C ASP A 46 -14.21 5.74 -6.52
N ARG A 47 -13.99 7.01 -6.89
CA ARG A 47 -12.77 7.77 -6.54
C ARG A 47 -12.64 7.99 -5.04
N LYS A 48 -13.75 8.17 -4.32
CA LYS A 48 -13.72 8.44 -2.87
C LYS A 48 -13.22 7.21 -2.12
N SER A 49 -13.77 6.05 -2.45
CA SER A 49 -13.33 4.74 -1.94
C SER A 49 -11.85 4.49 -2.23
N LEU A 50 -11.39 4.72 -3.48
CA LEU A 50 -9.98 4.58 -3.82
C LEU A 50 -9.08 5.45 -2.91
N ARG A 51 -9.41 6.74 -2.77
CA ARG A 51 -8.62 7.65 -1.93
C ARG A 51 -8.60 7.22 -0.48
N GLN A 52 -9.76 6.93 0.11
CA GLN A 52 -9.89 6.71 1.54
C GLN A 52 -9.35 5.36 1.98
N ARG A 53 -9.55 4.31 1.18
CA ARG A 53 -9.27 2.93 1.59
C ARG A 53 -7.96 2.39 1.05
N TYR A 54 -7.43 2.96 -0.02
CA TYR A 54 -6.23 2.48 -0.69
C TYR A 54 -5.11 3.52 -0.63
N LEU A 55 -5.34 4.68 -1.25
CA LEU A 55 -4.30 5.67 -1.48
C LEU A 55 -3.84 6.39 -0.20
N LEU A 56 -4.78 6.87 0.61
CA LEU A 56 -4.44 7.61 1.84
C LEU A 56 -3.71 6.71 2.85
N PRO A 57 -4.17 5.48 3.16
CA PRO A 57 -3.42 4.58 4.03
C PRO A 57 -2.03 4.22 3.46
N ALA A 58 -1.91 4.05 2.15
CA ALA A 58 -0.63 3.76 1.51
C ALA A 58 0.35 4.95 1.57
N LEU A 59 -0.15 6.18 1.38
CA LEU A 59 0.63 7.42 1.52
C LEU A 59 1.07 7.62 2.97
N GLN A 60 0.17 7.40 3.93
CA GLN A 60 0.48 7.51 5.37
C GLN A 60 1.49 6.46 5.83
N GLY A 61 1.40 5.24 5.28
CA GLY A 61 2.36 4.17 5.52
C GLY A 61 3.66 4.29 4.73
N GLY A 62 3.84 5.34 3.91
CA GLY A 62 5.06 5.55 3.13
C GLY A 62 5.31 4.52 2.03
N TYR A 63 4.30 3.72 1.64
CA TYR A 63 4.42 2.71 0.58
C TYR A 63 4.31 3.31 -0.82
N VAL A 64 3.64 4.45 -0.94
CA VAL A 64 3.49 5.18 -2.20
C VAL A 64 3.77 6.64 -1.97
N GLU A 65 4.16 7.34 -3.03
CA GLU A 65 4.42 8.76 -2.99
C GLU A 65 3.76 9.50 -4.15
N ARG A 66 3.66 10.83 -3.99
CA ARG A 66 3.17 11.74 -5.02
C ARG A 66 4.32 12.16 -5.91
N THR A 67 4.10 12.20 -7.22
CA THR A 67 5.09 12.78 -8.16
C THR A 67 5.18 14.30 -8.07
N ARG A 68 4.09 14.97 -7.63
CA ARG A 68 4.02 16.41 -7.36
C ARG A 68 3.63 16.68 -5.88
N PRO A 69 4.58 16.67 -4.94
CA PRO A 69 4.28 16.88 -3.52
C PRO A 69 3.76 18.30 -3.22
N ASP A 70 4.29 19.31 -3.91
CA ASP A 70 3.98 20.73 -3.64
C ASP A 70 2.58 21.15 -4.13
N ALA A 71 1.97 20.35 -5.01
CA ALA A 71 0.67 20.63 -5.60
C ALA A 71 -0.22 19.37 -5.56
N PRO A 72 -0.71 18.96 -4.37
CA PRO A 72 -1.43 17.70 -4.18
C PRO A 72 -2.79 17.65 -4.91
N SER A 73 -3.32 18.81 -5.31
CA SER A 73 -4.55 18.97 -6.10
C SER A 73 -4.29 19.10 -7.61
N ALA A 74 -3.03 18.99 -8.06
CA ALA A 74 -2.68 19.15 -9.46
C ALA A 74 -3.40 18.15 -10.38
N ARG A 75 -3.85 18.63 -11.54
CA ARG A 75 -4.60 17.83 -12.53
C ARG A 75 -3.79 16.64 -13.07
N ASN A 76 -2.46 16.78 -13.14
CA ASN A 76 -1.53 15.76 -13.59
C ASN A 76 -0.82 15.03 -12.43
N GLN A 77 -1.42 15.03 -11.24
CA GLN A 77 -0.93 14.25 -10.11
C GLN A 77 -0.88 12.76 -10.46
N LYS A 78 0.28 12.14 -10.22
CA LYS A 78 0.49 10.70 -10.30
C LYS A 78 1.02 10.14 -8.98
N TYR A 79 1.00 8.83 -8.87
CA TYR A 79 1.47 8.06 -7.74
C TYR A 79 2.37 6.94 -8.22
N ARG A 80 3.38 6.60 -7.41
CA ARG A 80 4.31 5.51 -7.67
C ARG A 80 4.69 4.83 -6.36
N LEU A 81 5.23 3.61 -6.46
CA LEU A 81 5.78 2.89 -5.33
C LEU A 81 7.03 3.59 -4.80
N THR A 82 7.19 3.58 -3.49
CA THR A 82 8.47 3.86 -2.82
C THR A 82 9.29 2.56 -2.73
N PRO A 83 10.57 2.61 -2.33
CA PRO A 83 11.33 1.39 -2.03
C PRO A 83 10.64 0.49 -0.98
N LEU A 84 9.99 1.10 0.02
CA LEU A 84 9.21 0.38 1.03
C LEU A 84 8.00 -0.31 0.39
N GLY A 85 7.24 0.41 -0.45
CA GLY A 85 6.10 -0.16 -1.16
C GLY A 85 6.48 -1.30 -2.09
N SER A 86 7.63 -1.19 -2.77
CA SER A 86 8.14 -2.26 -3.63
C SER A 86 8.50 -3.52 -2.85
N THR A 87 9.00 -3.39 -1.62
CA THR A 87 9.33 -4.53 -0.75
C THR A 87 8.08 -5.13 -0.13
N ALA A 88 7.08 -4.30 0.16
CA ALA A 88 5.81 -4.71 0.76
C ALA A 88 4.79 -5.25 -0.25
N ALA A 89 5.00 -5.00 -1.55
CA ALA A 89 4.11 -5.49 -2.60
C ALA A 89 4.12 -7.02 -2.61
N PRO A 90 2.93 -7.68 -2.64
CA PRO A 90 2.89 -9.13 -2.76
C PRO A 90 3.52 -9.56 -4.10
N PRO A 91 4.17 -10.74 -4.15
CA PRO A 91 4.78 -11.23 -5.38
C PRO A 91 3.72 -11.31 -6.47
N SER A 92 4.00 -10.71 -7.63
CA SER A 92 3.12 -10.76 -8.79
C SER A 92 2.94 -12.22 -9.21
N ARG A 93 1.80 -12.84 -8.86
CA ARG A 93 1.38 -14.09 -9.47
C ARG A 93 1.00 -13.77 -10.92
N ARG A 94 1.97 -13.87 -11.82
CA ARG A 94 1.74 -13.94 -13.26
C ARG A 94 0.97 -15.20 -13.61
#